data_AF-A0A924MNN8-F1
#
_entry.id   AF-A0A924MNN8-F1
#
_cell.length_a   1.000
_cell.length_b   1.000
_cell.length_c   1.000
_cell.angle_alpha   90.00
_cell.angle_beta   90.00
_cell.angle_gamma   90.00
#
_symmetry.space_group_name_H-M   'P 1'
#
loop_
_entity.id
_entity.type
_entity.pdbx_description
1 polymer ?
#
loop_
_entity_poly.entity_id
_entity_poly.type
_entity_poly.pdbx_seq_one_letter_code
_entity_poly.pdbx_strand_id
1 'polypeptide(L)'
;HILQYGWKHFPHMSFERVLSGPGIELIYRALADRVGLKVQPLSAPEITRRALEHGDELCRETIDAFCSILGTAAANLAVTQGAFGGIYIGGGIVPRLGDYFDNSGFRERFEDKGRFGDYMKGIPTFVVTAEDATFLGASTILSAQLGALESNDAATILNQIRRARSSLSPAEQRVADYVLAHPRSALNDPIAKLALSAEVSQPTVIRFCRSLGCKGLSDFKLRLASGLTGTMPVTHTQVTGQDSSLEVGDKVLGNTASAILQVRDHLNRESIDQAVRLISDAERVEFYAVGHFGSVADDAQFKLLRMGVSAASYTVPRLQALAANLLRPGVVAVVISGSGRIDELLDVVDRARENGAVVIAITASQSPLARKADVALIVDHVEDTATQVPMISRILHLLMIDILVVGLSLRRGEAQLPRLGNAQSMALDEARPERAAPAARATSLGVSSAGALADLTSHSRSGS
;
A
#
# COMPACT_ATOMS: atom_id res chain seq x y z
N HIS A 1 35.54 -8.92 30.27
CA HIS A 1 36.55 -7.85 30.35
C HIS A 1 36.18 -6.60 29.53
N ILE A 2 36.09 -6.66 28.19
CA ILE A 2 35.81 -5.48 27.34
C ILE A 2 34.58 -4.68 27.81
N LEU A 3 33.46 -5.35 28.10
CA LEU A 3 32.24 -4.71 28.60
C LEU A 3 32.45 -3.98 29.95
N GLN A 4 33.14 -4.64 30.90
CA GLN A 4 33.46 -4.05 32.21
C GLN A 4 34.37 -2.84 32.07
N TYR A 5 35.35 -2.89 31.16
CA TYR A 5 36.20 -1.75 30.85
C TYR A 5 35.37 -0.60 30.23
N GLY A 6 34.50 -0.89 29.28
CA GLY A 6 33.61 0.09 28.65
C GLY A 6 32.73 0.84 29.67
N TRP A 7 32.19 0.13 30.67
CA TRP A 7 31.38 0.75 31.73
C TRP A 7 32.14 1.69 32.66
N LYS A 8 33.48 1.66 32.69
CA LYS A 8 34.27 2.68 33.39
C LYS A 8 34.24 4.04 32.67
N HIS A 9 33.98 4.04 31.37
CA HIS A 9 34.07 5.22 30.52
C HIS A 9 32.72 5.69 29.96
N PHE A 10 31.73 4.80 29.89
CA PHE A 10 30.43 5.10 29.32
C PHE A 10 29.30 4.59 30.22
N PRO A 11 28.22 5.37 30.40
CA PRO A 11 27.06 4.94 31.18
C PRO A 11 26.29 3.78 30.52
N HIS A 12 26.44 3.60 29.21
CA HIS A 12 25.82 2.51 28.46
C HIS A 12 26.76 2.02 27.35
N MET A 13 26.74 0.70 27.11
CA MET A 13 27.54 0.04 26.08
C MET A 13 26.62 -0.73 25.14
N SER A 14 26.43 -0.19 23.93
CA SER A 14 25.63 -0.81 22.87
C SER A 14 26.52 -1.51 21.83
N PHE A 15 25.93 -2.37 21.00
CA PHE A 15 26.65 -3.01 19.90
C PHE A 15 27.19 -1.98 18.90
N GLU A 16 26.43 -0.93 18.58
CA GLU A 16 26.83 0.13 17.64
C GLU A 16 28.06 0.90 18.14
N ARG A 17 28.17 1.09 19.46
CA ARG A 17 29.34 1.74 20.07
C ARG A 17 30.59 0.88 19.91
N VAL A 18 30.46 -0.41 20.17
CA VAL A 18 31.59 -1.36 20.09
C VAL A 18 31.96 -1.68 18.64
N LEU A 19 30.97 -1.78 17.76
CA LEU A 19 31.12 -2.08 16.33
C LEU A 19 31.36 -0.81 15.50
N SER A 20 32.35 -0.03 15.92
CA SER A 20 32.76 1.22 15.29
C SER A 20 34.28 1.40 15.34
N GLY A 21 34.82 2.36 14.58
CA GLY A 21 36.24 2.73 14.68
C GLY A 21 36.65 3.05 16.13
N PRO A 22 36.00 4.02 16.82
CA PRO A 22 36.26 4.27 18.23
C PRO A 22 36.06 3.05 19.14
N GLY A 23 35.17 2.14 18.75
CA GLY A 23 34.97 0.84 19.41
C GLY A 23 36.19 -0.07 19.34
N ILE A 24 36.88 -0.15 18.20
CA ILE A 24 38.15 -0.88 18.04
C ILE A 24 39.22 -0.30 18.97
N GLU A 25 39.33 1.02 19.07
CA GLU A 25 40.27 1.71 19.98
C GLU A 25 39.95 1.45 21.47
N LEU A 26 38.66 1.26 21.79
CA LEU A 26 38.21 0.87 23.12
C LEU A 26 38.56 -0.58 23.41
N ILE A 27 38.35 -1.50 22.47
CA ILE A 27 38.72 -2.92 22.61
C ILE A 27 40.23 -3.04 22.84
N TYR A 28 41.05 -2.35 22.05
CA TYR A 28 42.51 -2.34 22.20
C TYR A 28 42.96 -1.96 23.61
N ARG A 29 42.44 -0.82 24.11
CA ARG A 29 42.75 -0.36 25.47
C ARG A 29 42.23 -1.30 26.55
N ALA A 30 41.06 -1.89 26.35
CA ALA A 30 40.49 -2.86 27.27
C ALA A 30 41.34 -4.14 27.35
N LEU A 31 41.84 -4.64 26.22
CA LEU A 31 42.69 -5.81 26.17
C LEU A 31 44.07 -5.53 26.78
N ALA A 32 44.65 -4.34 26.54
CA ALA A 32 45.87 -3.91 27.20
C ALA A 32 45.72 -3.83 28.73
N ASP A 33 44.62 -3.26 29.22
CA ASP A 33 44.27 -3.18 30.64
C ASP A 33 44.15 -4.58 31.28
N ARG A 34 43.62 -5.56 30.54
CA ARG A 34 43.46 -6.94 31.02
C ARG A 34 44.78 -7.59 31.40
N VAL A 35 45.84 -7.31 30.66
CA VAL A 35 47.18 -7.87 30.85
C VAL A 35 48.13 -6.90 31.57
N GLY A 36 47.62 -5.76 32.04
CA GLY A 36 48.41 -4.75 32.76
C GLY A 36 49.43 -4.00 31.91
N LEU A 37 49.29 -4.02 30.57
CA LEU A 37 50.19 -3.32 29.65
C LEU A 37 49.79 -1.85 29.53
N LYS A 38 50.77 -0.96 29.72
CA LYS A 38 50.60 0.47 29.37
C LYS A 38 50.91 0.65 27.89
N VAL A 39 49.86 0.92 27.12
CA VAL A 39 49.95 1.12 25.67
C VAL A 39 49.74 2.58 25.29
N GLN A 40 50.35 3.00 24.20
CA GLN A 40 50.05 4.31 23.61
C GLN A 40 48.68 4.26 22.91
N PRO A 41 47.91 5.36 22.90
CA PRO A 41 46.67 5.42 22.13
C PRO A 41 46.96 5.24 20.63
N LEU A 42 46.31 4.26 20.01
CA LEU A 42 46.34 4.03 18.57
C LEU A 42 44.95 4.27 17.98
N SER A 43 44.91 4.76 16.75
CA SER A 43 43.66 4.90 16.00
C SER A 43 43.21 3.56 15.42
N ALA A 44 41.92 3.40 15.15
CA ALA A 44 41.40 2.15 14.57
C ALA A 44 42.09 1.72 13.25
N PRO A 45 42.39 2.63 12.29
CA PRO A 45 43.15 2.27 11.10
C PRO A 45 44.56 1.78 11.42
N GLU A 46 45.23 2.38 12.41
CA GLU A 46 46.59 1.99 12.80
C GLU A 46 46.61 0.63 13.52
N ILE A 47 45.63 0.36 14.39
CA ILE A 47 45.43 -0.96 15.01
C ILE A 47 45.21 -2.02 13.93
N THR A 48 44.32 -1.74 12.98
CA THR A 48 44.03 -2.65 11.85
C THR A 48 45.28 -2.93 11.03
N ARG A 49 46.03 -1.88 10.67
CA ARG A 49 47.27 -1.99 9.90
C ARG A 49 48.32 -2.82 10.65
N ARG A 50 48.54 -2.58 11.94
CA ARG A 50 49.50 -3.35 12.76
C ARG A 50 49.12 -4.82 12.94
N ALA A 51 47.82 -5.10 13.05
CA ALA A 51 47.32 -6.48 13.12
C ALA A 51 47.64 -7.27 11.85
N LEU A 52 47.44 -6.63 10.68
CA LEU A 52 47.61 -7.26 9.36
C LEU A 52 49.07 -7.32 8.92
N GLU A 53 49.83 -6.22 9.04
CA GLU A 53 51.18 -6.09 8.45
C GLU A 53 52.32 -6.51 9.40
N HIS A 54 52.20 -6.19 10.68
CA HIS A 54 53.33 -6.28 11.63
C HIS A 54 53.19 -7.42 12.65
N GLY A 55 52.05 -8.11 12.65
CA GLY A 55 51.80 -9.23 13.55
C GLY A 55 51.78 -8.86 15.03
N ASP A 56 51.47 -7.60 15.36
CA ASP A 56 51.29 -7.16 16.75
C ASP A 56 50.16 -7.96 17.40
N GLU A 57 50.51 -8.74 18.42
CA GLU A 57 49.61 -9.73 19.04
C GLU A 57 48.39 -9.07 19.68
N LEU A 58 48.57 -7.91 20.32
CA LEU A 58 47.48 -7.17 20.94
C LEU A 58 46.55 -6.55 19.89
N CYS A 59 47.11 -6.05 18.78
CA CYS A 59 46.32 -5.54 17.66
C CYS A 59 45.54 -6.66 16.97
N ARG A 60 46.13 -7.86 16.78
CA ARG A 60 45.43 -9.04 16.26
C ARG A 60 44.29 -9.46 17.16
N GLU A 61 44.56 -9.62 18.46
CA GLU A 61 43.52 -9.98 19.43
C GLU A 61 42.38 -8.93 19.45
N THR A 62 42.71 -7.65 19.24
CA THR A 62 41.71 -6.58 19.13
C THR A 62 40.78 -6.79 17.93
N ILE A 63 41.34 -7.08 16.75
CA ILE A 63 40.56 -7.30 15.54
C ILE A 63 39.76 -8.61 15.63
N ASP A 64 40.32 -9.66 16.21
CA ASP A 64 39.63 -10.94 16.42
C ASP A 64 38.43 -10.77 17.37
N ALA A 65 38.61 -10.01 18.45
CA ALA A 65 37.53 -9.66 19.36
C ALA A 65 36.44 -8.83 18.67
N PHE A 66 36.83 -7.86 17.83
CA PHE A 66 35.88 -7.07 17.04
C PHE A 66 35.05 -7.96 16.10
N CYS A 67 35.68 -8.83 15.32
CA CYS A 67 35.00 -9.76 14.42
C CYS A 67 34.06 -10.72 15.16
N SER A 68 34.49 -11.21 16.32
CA SER A 68 33.69 -12.09 17.18
C SER A 68 32.43 -11.41 17.74
N ILE A 69 32.56 -10.14 18.15
CA ILE A 69 31.43 -9.32 18.61
C ILE A 69 30.49 -9.02 17.44
N LEU A 70 31.03 -8.74 16.26
CA LEU A 70 30.25 -8.51 15.04
C LEU A 70 29.44 -9.75 14.66
N GLY A 71 30.04 -10.95 14.71
CA GLY A 71 29.34 -12.22 14.46
C GLY A 71 28.18 -12.43 15.43
N THR A 72 28.40 -12.14 16.71
CA THR A 72 27.35 -12.25 17.74
C THR A 72 26.18 -11.30 17.48
N ALA A 73 26.47 -10.05 17.08
CA ALA A 73 25.48 -9.03 16.77
C ALA A 73 24.69 -9.37 15.49
N ALA A 74 25.39 -9.77 14.44
CA ALA A 74 24.79 -10.19 13.16
C ALA A 74 23.85 -11.39 13.35
N ALA A 75 24.23 -12.36 14.17
CA ALA A 75 23.37 -13.52 14.45
C ALA A 75 22.15 -13.16 15.31
N ASN A 76 22.27 -12.22 16.24
CA ASN A 76 21.10 -11.69 16.94
C ASN A 76 20.10 -11.06 15.96
N LEU A 77 20.61 -10.27 15.00
CA LEU A 77 19.78 -9.66 13.97
C LEU A 77 19.12 -10.71 13.07
N ALA A 78 19.85 -11.73 12.64
CA ALA A 78 19.35 -12.82 11.79
C ALA A 78 18.20 -13.59 12.45
N VAL A 79 18.32 -13.90 13.75
CA VAL A 79 17.24 -14.56 14.51
C VAL A 79 16.06 -13.62 14.74
N THR A 80 16.32 -12.35 15.07
CA THR A 80 15.26 -11.36 15.35
C THR A 80 14.40 -11.08 14.12
N GLN A 81 15.01 -11.02 12.94
CA GLN A 81 14.33 -10.68 11.68
C GLN A 81 13.89 -11.91 10.87
N GLY A 82 14.25 -13.13 11.28
CA GLY A 82 13.92 -14.34 10.52
C GLY A 82 14.60 -14.39 9.15
N ALA A 83 15.90 -14.05 9.07
CA ALA A 83 16.63 -13.99 7.81
C ALA A 83 16.90 -15.38 7.20
N PHE A 84 16.51 -15.58 5.93
CA PHE A 84 16.83 -16.80 5.16
C PHE A 84 17.74 -16.53 3.95
N GLY A 85 17.66 -15.33 3.35
CA GLY A 85 18.39 -14.98 2.12
C GLY A 85 19.83 -14.50 2.32
N GLY A 86 20.23 -14.26 3.57
CA GLY A 86 21.59 -13.85 3.93
C GLY A 86 21.65 -12.60 4.81
N ILE A 87 22.84 -12.33 5.35
CA ILE A 87 23.17 -11.12 6.10
C ILE A 87 24.24 -10.35 5.32
N TYR A 88 24.00 -9.06 5.10
CA TYR A 88 24.90 -8.19 4.34
C TYR A 88 25.62 -7.23 5.30
N ILE A 89 26.95 -7.29 5.31
CA ILE A 89 27.83 -6.46 6.12
C ILE A 89 28.27 -5.27 5.28
N GLY A 90 27.73 -4.10 5.60
CA GLY A 90 28.13 -2.83 5.03
C GLY A 90 29.11 -2.06 5.91
N GLY A 91 29.68 -0.98 5.36
CA GLY A 91 30.59 -0.07 6.06
C GLY A 91 32.06 -0.31 5.72
N GLY A 92 32.93 0.66 6.04
CA GLY A 92 34.30 0.70 5.55
C GLY A 92 35.34 -0.11 6.34
N ILE A 93 34.97 -0.74 7.46
CA ILE A 93 35.93 -1.47 8.33
C ILE A 93 36.17 -2.88 7.79
N VAL A 94 35.12 -3.69 7.68
CA VAL A 94 35.22 -5.11 7.29
C VAL A 94 35.80 -5.32 5.89
N PRO A 95 35.42 -4.55 4.85
CA PRO A 95 36.05 -4.66 3.53
C PRO A 95 37.57 -4.47 3.54
N ARG A 96 38.11 -3.65 4.46
CA ARG A 96 39.56 -3.42 4.60
C ARG A 96 40.30 -4.57 5.30
N LEU A 97 39.57 -5.45 5.99
CA LEU A 97 40.16 -6.64 6.61
C LEU A 97 40.43 -7.74 5.57
N GLY A 98 39.69 -7.74 4.45
CA GLY A 98 39.85 -8.73 3.37
C GLY A 98 39.81 -10.18 3.90
N ASP A 99 40.70 -11.02 3.40
CA ASP A 99 40.83 -12.44 3.76
C ASP A 99 41.03 -12.70 5.26
N TYR A 100 41.52 -11.70 6.02
CA TYR A 100 41.64 -11.83 7.47
C TYR A 100 40.27 -12.01 8.12
N PHE A 101 39.23 -11.34 7.58
CA PHE A 101 37.87 -11.46 8.11
C PHE A 101 37.31 -12.87 7.95
N ASP A 102 37.56 -13.52 6.81
CA ASP A 102 37.08 -14.88 6.53
C ASP A 102 37.70 -15.92 7.48
N ASN A 103 38.93 -15.67 7.93
CA ASN A 103 39.65 -16.51 8.87
C ASN A 103 39.45 -16.10 10.34
N SER A 104 38.65 -15.06 10.61
CA SER A 104 38.39 -14.58 11.96
C SER A 104 37.30 -15.39 12.67
N GLY A 105 37.14 -15.15 13.97
CA GLY A 105 36.05 -15.75 14.77
C GLY A 105 34.62 -15.31 14.40
N PHE A 106 34.43 -14.48 13.36
CA PHE A 106 33.10 -13.99 12.97
C PHE A 106 32.11 -15.14 12.71
N ARG A 107 32.48 -16.12 11.88
CA ARG A 107 31.56 -17.19 11.47
C ARG A 107 31.21 -18.12 12.63
N GLU A 108 32.19 -18.51 13.42
CA GLU A 108 32.00 -19.30 14.63
C GLU A 108 31.00 -18.61 15.58
N ARG A 109 31.18 -17.32 15.83
CA ARG A 109 30.28 -16.53 16.70
C ARG A 109 28.91 -16.27 16.09
N PHE A 110 28.80 -16.25 14.77
CA PHE A 110 27.52 -16.13 14.07
C PHE A 110 26.69 -17.43 14.23
N GLU A 111 27.33 -18.59 14.14
CA GLU A 111 26.68 -19.89 14.29
C GLU A 111 26.38 -20.27 15.75
N ASP A 112 27.08 -19.67 16.71
CA ASP A 112 26.88 -19.87 18.14
C ASP A 112 25.56 -19.25 18.66
N LYS A 113 24.44 -19.88 18.27
CA LYS A 113 23.07 -19.53 18.71
C LYS A 113 22.31 -20.70 19.32
N GLY A 114 23.02 -21.64 19.93
CA GLY A 114 22.43 -22.79 20.63
C GLY A 114 21.47 -23.55 19.71
N ARG A 115 20.18 -23.65 20.11
CA ARG A 115 19.14 -24.35 19.34
C ARG A 115 18.92 -23.83 17.91
N PHE A 116 19.38 -22.61 17.60
CA PHE A 116 19.29 -22.02 16.26
C PHE A 116 20.57 -22.21 15.43
N GLY A 117 21.57 -22.95 15.91
CA GLY A 117 22.85 -23.10 15.22
C GLY A 117 22.73 -23.67 13.80
N ASP A 118 21.93 -24.72 13.60
CA ASP A 118 21.72 -25.30 12.27
C ASP A 118 20.95 -24.36 11.33
N TYR A 119 20.05 -23.54 11.88
CA TYR A 119 19.40 -22.46 11.12
C TYR A 119 20.42 -21.39 10.71
N MET A 120 21.33 -20.98 11.61
CA MET A 120 22.38 -20.00 11.29
C MET A 120 23.35 -20.51 10.23
N LYS A 121 23.72 -21.80 10.23
CA LYS A 121 24.59 -22.44 9.20
C LYS A 121 24.06 -22.28 7.78
N GLY A 122 22.74 -22.28 7.61
CA GLY A 122 22.09 -22.09 6.30
C GLY A 122 22.07 -20.65 5.80
N ILE A 123 22.44 -19.66 6.63
CA ILE A 123 22.36 -18.24 6.27
C ILE A 123 23.73 -17.77 5.76
N PRO A 124 23.85 -17.40 4.46
CA PRO A 124 25.09 -16.85 3.93
C PRO A 124 25.34 -15.44 4.49
N THR A 125 26.61 -15.08 4.63
CA THR A 125 27.05 -13.74 5.06
C THR A 125 27.87 -13.10 3.95
N PHE A 126 27.48 -11.91 3.52
CA PHE A 126 28.09 -11.20 2.40
C PHE A 126 28.73 -9.90 2.88
N VAL A 127 29.94 -9.60 2.43
CA VAL A 127 30.57 -8.29 2.64
C VAL A 127 30.33 -7.42 1.42
N VAL A 128 29.80 -6.22 1.62
CA VAL A 128 29.57 -5.26 0.54
C VAL A 128 30.88 -4.54 0.24
N THR A 129 31.49 -4.84 -0.91
CA THR A 129 32.78 -4.27 -1.35
C THR A 129 32.65 -3.13 -2.36
N ALA A 130 31.44 -2.83 -2.84
CA ALA A 130 31.21 -1.74 -3.78
C ALA A 130 31.49 -0.38 -3.11
N GLU A 131 32.45 0.37 -3.67
CA GLU A 131 32.94 1.66 -3.12
C GLU A 131 31.82 2.70 -2.96
N ASP A 132 30.82 2.67 -3.85
CA ASP A 132 29.72 3.62 -3.91
C ASP A 132 28.34 2.99 -3.63
N ALA A 133 28.27 1.83 -2.96
CA ALA A 133 26.99 1.13 -2.74
C ALA A 133 25.89 2.03 -2.15
N THR A 134 26.25 2.89 -1.19
CA THR A 134 25.37 3.87 -0.57
C THR A 134 25.00 5.02 -1.52
N PHE A 135 25.92 5.45 -2.38
CA PHE A 135 25.67 6.51 -3.36
C PHE A 135 24.84 6.01 -4.55
N LEU A 136 24.96 4.74 -4.95
CA LEU A 136 24.08 4.13 -5.93
C LEU A 136 22.65 4.03 -5.39
N GLY A 137 22.48 3.63 -4.12
CA GLY A 137 21.16 3.63 -3.48
C GLY A 137 20.58 5.04 -3.37
N ALA A 138 21.38 6.00 -2.88
CA ALA A 138 20.97 7.40 -2.78
C ALA A 138 20.69 8.04 -4.15
N SER A 139 21.50 7.72 -5.17
CA SER A 139 21.31 8.14 -6.56
C SER A 139 20.04 7.53 -7.13
N THR A 140 19.78 6.23 -6.90
CA THR A 140 18.54 5.58 -7.33
C THR A 140 17.30 6.20 -6.68
N ILE A 141 17.36 6.47 -5.37
CA ILE A 141 16.28 7.16 -4.64
C ILE A 141 16.11 8.59 -5.15
N LEU A 142 17.22 9.31 -5.35
CA LEU A 142 17.20 10.66 -5.90
C LEU A 142 16.67 10.67 -7.33
N SER A 143 17.04 9.70 -8.18
CA SER A 143 16.52 9.53 -9.53
C SER A 143 15.05 9.13 -9.52
N ALA A 144 14.58 8.35 -8.56
CA ALA A 144 13.17 8.06 -8.38
C ALA A 144 12.40 9.30 -7.89
N GLN A 145 12.98 10.11 -7.01
CA GLN A 145 12.40 11.37 -6.54
C GLN A 145 12.45 12.46 -7.62
N LEU A 146 13.52 12.55 -8.39
CA LEU A 146 13.65 13.40 -9.58
C LEU A 146 12.68 12.93 -10.66
N GLY A 147 12.55 11.63 -10.88
CA GLY A 147 11.53 11.04 -11.75
C GLY A 147 10.10 11.35 -11.26
N ALA A 148 9.87 11.39 -9.94
CA ALA A 148 8.60 11.83 -9.33
C ALA A 148 8.37 13.35 -9.48
N LEU A 149 9.43 14.16 -9.46
CA LEU A 149 9.40 15.61 -9.71
C LEU A 149 9.22 15.92 -11.21
N GLU A 150 9.81 15.10 -12.09
CA GLU A 150 9.66 15.15 -13.55
C GLU A 150 8.29 14.63 -13.99
N SER A 151 7.72 13.63 -13.31
CA SER A 151 6.31 13.22 -13.51
C SER A 151 5.31 14.22 -12.92
N ASN A 152 5.77 15.22 -12.17
CA ASN A 152 5.00 16.41 -11.83
C ASN A 152 4.89 17.40 -13.01
N ASP A 153 5.53 17.14 -14.17
CA ASP A 153 5.27 17.89 -15.42
C ASP A 153 3.83 17.73 -15.93
N ALA A 154 3.12 16.80 -15.31
CA ALA A 154 1.71 16.76 -15.40
C ALA A 154 1.04 18.08 -14.92
N ALA A 155 1.29 18.42 -13.67
CA ALA A 155 0.78 19.64 -13.09
C ALA A 155 1.38 20.90 -13.76
N THR A 156 2.45 20.78 -14.57
CA THR A 156 3.11 21.94 -15.17
C THR A 156 2.39 22.49 -16.38
N ILE A 157 1.86 21.70 -17.33
CA ILE A 157 1.30 22.33 -18.55
C ILE A 157 0.00 23.11 -18.27
N LEU A 158 -0.92 22.60 -17.44
CA LEU A 158 -2.13 23.36 -17.07
C LEU A 158 -1.81 24.59 -16.23
N ASN A 159 -0.84 24.49 -15.30
CA ASN A 159 -0.39 25.65 -14.53
C ASN A 159 0.42 26.65 -15.36
N GLN A 160 1.18 26.18 -16.35
CA GLN A 160 1.90 27.01 -17.31
C GLN A 160 0.92 27.75 -18.21
N ILE A 161 -0.17 27.11 -18.65
CA ILE A 161 -1.27 27.78 -19.36
C ILE A 161 -1.87 28.87 -18.47
N ARG A 162 -2.19 28.58 -17.19
CA ARG A 162 -2.74 29.58 -16.25
C ARG A 162 -1.79 30.77 -16.04
N ARG A 163 -0.48 30.53 -15.92
CA ARG A 163 0.55 31.57 -15.75
C ARG A 163 0.78 32.40 -17.01
N ALA A 164 0.80 31.76 -18.18
CA ALA A 164 1.06 32.42 -19.46
C ALA A 164 -0.19 33.14 -20.01
N ARG A 165 -1.40 32.84 -19.50
CA ARG A 165 -2.68 33.34 -20.02
C ARG A 165 -2.69 34.85 -20.25
N SER A 166 -2.21 35.65 -19.30
CA SER A 166 -2.19 37.12 -19.41
C SER A 166 -1.20 37.66 -20.46
N SER A 167 -0.19 36.87 -20.83
CA SER A 167 0.81 37.23 -21.85
C SER A 167 0.49 36.70 -23.25
N LEU A 168 -0.54 35.87 -23.40
CA LEU A 168 -0.97 35.33 -24.70
C LEU A 168 -1.77 36.37 -25.51
N SER A 169 -1.73 36.27 -26.84
CA SER A 169 -2.60 37.09 -27.70
C SER A 169 -4.08 36.75 -27.50
N PRO A 170 -5.03 37.63 -27.83
CA PRO A 170 -6.47 37.37 -27.63
C PRO A 170 -6.96 36.08 -28.30
N ALA A 171 -6.37 35.70 -29.45
CA ALA A 171 -6.71 34.47 -30.14
C ALA A 171 -6.13 33.22 -29.44
N GLU A 172 -4.92 33.31 -28.86
CA GLU A 172 -4.32 32.21 -28.08
C GLU A 172 -4.95 32.09 -26.69
N GLN A 173 -5.42 33.18 -26.09
CA GLN A 173 -6.19 33.16 -24.84
C GLN A 173 -7.46 32.33 -24.97
N ARG A 174 -8.18 32.43 -26.10
CA ARG A 174 -9.35 31.59 -26.34
C ARG A 174 -9.00 30.09 -26.41
N VAL A 175 -7.84 29.74 -26.95
CA VAL A 175 -7.33 28.36 -26.92
C VAL A 175 -6.98 27.95 -25.49
N ALA A 176 -6.28 28.80 -24.74
CA ALA A 176 -5.95 28.57 -23.33
C ALA A 176 -7.21 28.32 -22.49
N ASP A 177 -8.23 29.14 -22.66
CA ASP A 177 -9.50 29.08 -21.93
C ASP A 177 -10.27 27.80 -22.25
N TYR A 178 -10.34 27.43 -23.53
CA TYR A 178 -10.94 26.17 -23.95
C TYR A 178 -10.22 24.96 -23.34
N VAL A 179 -8.88 24.94 -23.39
CA VAL A 179 -8.07 23.84 -22.82
C VAL A 179 -8.25 23.75 -21.30
N LEU A 180 -8.27 24.88 -20.60
CA LEU A 180 -8.44 24.90 -19.13
C LEU A 180 -9.83 24.44 -18.70
N ALA A 181 -10.86 24.77 -19.48
CA ALA A 181 -12.24 24.35 -19.22
C ALA A 181 -12.50 22.89 -19.65
N HIS A 182 -11.87 22.42 -20.72
CA HIS A 182 -12.13 21.11 -21.33
C HIS A 182 -10.83 20.34 -21.66
N PRO A 183 -9.97 20.04 -20.67
CA PRO A 183 -8.63 19.50 -20.91
C PRO A 183 -8.66 18.11 -21.57
N ARG A 184 -9.67 17.28 -21.27
CA ARG A 184 -9.87 15.96 -21.88
C ARG A 184 -10.27 16.04 -23.35
N SER A 185 -11.18 16.95 -23.71
CA SER A 185 -11.57 17.18 -25.10
C SER A 185 -10.39 17.73 -25.89
N ALA A 186 -9.64 18.67 -25.33
CA ALA A 186 -8.42 19.21 -25.96
C ALA A 186 -7.34 18.13 -26.20
N LEU A 187 -7.23 17.14 -25.31
CA LEU A 187 -6.32 16.02 -25.50
C LEU A 187 -6.72 15.13 -26.69
N ASN A 188 -8.01 14.82 -26.82
CA ASN A 188 -8.50 13.82 -27.79
C ASN A 188 -8.88 14.43 -29.15
N ASP A 189 -9.34 15.67 -29.20
CA ASP A 189 -9.90 16.27 -30.42
C ASP A 189 -8.83 16.53 -31.50
N PRO A 190 -9.09 16.22 -32.78
CA PRO A 190 -8.24 16.63 -33.88
C PRO A 190 -8.08 18.17 -33.92
N ILE A 191 -6.97 18.67 -34.48
CA ILE A 191 -6.65 20.10 -34.51
C ILE A 191 -7.79 20.97 -35.08
N ALA A 192 -8.46 20.49 -36.12
CA ALA A 192 -9.58 21.19 -36.75
C ALA A 192 -10.76 21.40 -35.78
N LYS A 193 -11.06 20.39 -34.97
CA LYS A 193 -12.14 20.44 -33.98
C LYS A 193 -11.77 21.30 -32.78
N LEU A 194 -10.53 21.20 -32.30
CA LEU A 194 -10.01 22.06 -31.22
C LEU A 194 -10.01 23.53 -31.64
N ALA A 195 -9.59 23.83 -32.87
CA ALA A 195 -9.62 25.18 -33.43
C ALA A 195 -11.06 25.72 -33.52
N LEU A 196 -12.00 24.89 -33.99
CA LEU A 196 -13.42 25.23 -34.07
C LEU A 196 -14.00 25.52 -32.68
N SER A 197 -13.78 24.65 -31.70
CA SER A 197 -14.31 24.80 -30.34
C SER A 197 -13.71 25.97 -29.56
N ALA A 198 -12.49 26.37 -29.91
CA ALA A 198 -11.85 27.59 -29.38
C ALA A 198 -12.11 28.83 -30.27
N GLU A 199 -12.94 28.71 -31.32
CA GLU A 199 -13.30 29.76 -32.28
C GLU A 199 -12.10 30.44 -32.97
N VAL A 200 -11.06 29.66 -33.26
CA VAL A 200 -9.80 30.15 -33.86
C VAL A 200 -9.42 29.36 -35.12
N SER A 201 -8.38 29.81 -35.80
CA SER A 201 -7.79 29.07 -36.93
C SER A 201 -6.86 27.95 -36.45
N GLN A 202 -6.66 26.89 -37.23
CA GLN A 202 -5.70 25.82 -36.89
C GLN A 202 -4.27 26.34 -36.67
N PRO A 203 -3.75 27.31 -37.47
CA PRO A 203 -2.46 27.94 -37.18
C PRO A 203 -2.38 28.62 -35.80
N THR A 204 -3.49 29.15 -35.28
CA THR A 204 -3.56 29.75 -33.94
C THR A 204 -3.33 28.70 -32.85
N VAL A 205 -3.88 27.50 -33.01
CA VAL A 205 -3.65 26.37 -32.08
C VAL A 205 -2.17 25.97 -32.06
N ILE A 206 -1.53 25.89 -33.23
CA ILE A 206 -0.09 25.58 -33.31
C ILE A 206 0.74 26.68 -32.66
N ARG A 207 0.37 27.94 -32.87
CA ARG A 207 1.06 29.09 -32.26
C ARG A 207 0.96 29.06 -30.73
N PHE A 208 -0.24 28.83 -30.20
CA PHE A 208 -0.47 28.62 -28.77
C PHE A 208 0.43 27.53 -28.19
N CYS A 209 0.51 26.35 -28.84
CA CYS A 209 1.38 25.26 -28.40
C CYS A 209 2.86 25.71 -28.33
N ARG A 210 3.33 26.46 -29.34
CA ARG A 210 4.71 26.98 -29.39
C ARG A 210 4.96 28.07 -28.35
N SER A 211 3.97 28.93 -28.08
CA SER A 211 4.02 29.95 -27.03
C SER A 211 4.20 29.35 -25.63
N LEU A 212 3.80 28.08 -25.44
CA LEU A 212 4.04 27.29 -24.23
C LEU A 212 5.34 26.46 -24.28
N GLY A 213 6.19 26.65 -25.28
CA GLY A 213 7.45 25.91 -25.42
C GLY A 213 7.30 24.48 -25.94
N CYS A 214 6.15 24.11 -26.50
CA CYS A 214 5.95 22.82 -27.15
C CYS A 214 6.39 22.87 -28.62
N LYS A 215 6.92 21.76 -29.14
CA LYS A 215 7.36 21.63 -30.55
C LYS A 215 6.19 21.70 -31.53
N GLY A 216 4.96 21.40 -31.07
CA GLY A 216 3.72 21.43 -31.84
C GLY A 216 2.57 20.81 -31.05
N LEU A 217 1.44 20.54 -31.72
CA LEU A 217 0.24 20.01 -31.06
C LEU A 217 0.46 18.61 -30.46
N SER A 218 1.21 17.73 -31.11
CA SER A 218 1.45 16.37 -30.59
C SER A 218 2.28 16.39 -29.30
N ASP A 219 3.33 17.22 -29.24
CA ASP A 219 4.14 17.43 -28.02
C ASP A 219 3.30 18.08 -26.91
N PHE A 220 2.49 19.07 -27.26
CA PHE A 220 1.53 19.67 -26.33
C PHE A 220 0.55 18.65 -25.75
N LYS A 221 -0.03 17.79 -26.59
CA LYS A 221 -0.96 16.73 -26.17
C LYS A 221 -0.28 15.68 -25.30
N LEU A 222 0.96 15.31 -25.59
CA LEU A 222 1.73 14.40 -24.74
C LEU A 222 1.96 15.01 -23.35
N ARG A 223 2.39 16.28 -23.27
CA ARG A 223 2.56 16.97 -21.99
C ARG A 223 1.24 17.17 -21.25
N LEU A 224 0.15 17.43 -21.97
CA LEU A 224 -1.21 17.49 -21.40
C LEU A 224 -1.70 16.13 -20.92
N ALA A 225 -1.35 15.04 -21.60
CA ALA A 225 -1.66 13.68 -21.19
C ALA A 225 -0.91 13.30 -19.91
N SER A 226 0.39 13.60 -19.85
CA SER A 226 1.16 13.54 -18.60
C SER A 226 0.42 14.35 -17.54
N GLY A 227 -0.10 15.53 -17.89
CA GLY A 227 -0.95 16.43 -17.08
C GLY A 227 -2.10 15.85 -16.33
N LEU A 228 -2.73 14.90 -16.98
CA LEU A 228 -3.95 14.31 -16.53
C LEU A 228 -3.67 12.97 -15.86
N THR A 229 -2.41 12.57 -15.60
CA THR A 229 -2.06 11.28 -15.00
C THR A 229 -2.45 11.11 -13.53
N GLY A 230 -2.73 12.19 -12.79
CA GLY A 230 -3.48 12.10 -11.52
C GLY A 230 -4.95 11.69 -11.70
N THR A 231 -5.38 11.56 -12.96
CA THR A 231 -6.71 11.13 -13.43
C THR A 231 -6.56 10.37 -14.75
N MET A 232 -5.57 9.48 -14.89
CA MET A 232 -5.58 8.61 -16.06
C MET A 232 -6.96 7.94 -16.11
N PRO A 233 -7.66 7.94 -17.27
CA PRO A 233 -8.56 6.83 -17.50
C PRO A 233 -7.64 5.63 -17.46
N VAL A 234 -7.75 4.79 -16.43
CA VAL A 234 -6.91 3.60 -16.43
C VAL A 234 -7.45 2.74 -17.59
N THR A 235 -6.78 2.83 -18.74
CA THR A 235 -7.25 2.14 -19.93
C THR A 235 -7.06 0.66 -19.65
N HIS A 236 -8.11 -0.14 -19.86
CA HIS A 236 -8.02 -1.59 -19.74
C HIS A 236 -6.86 -2.08 -20.61
N THR A 237 -5.77 -2.50 -19.96
CA THR A 237 -4.53 -2.92 -20.61
C THR A 237 -4.50 -4.43 -20.63
N GLN A 238 -4.28 -5.02 -21.80
CA GLN A 238 -4.18 -6.48 -21.92
C GLN A 238 -2.94 -6.99 -21.20
N VAL A 239 -3.17 -8.01 -20.37
CA VAL A 239 -2.11 -8.81 -19.77
C VAL A 239 -1.64 -9.80 -20.83
N THR A 240 -0.35 -9.83 -21.11
CA THR A 240 0.25 -10.68 -22.14
C THR A 240 1.18 -11.70 -21.50
N GLY A 241 1.38 -12.85 -22.16
CA GLY A 241 2.32 -13.87 -21.69
C GLY A 241 3.80 -13.46 -21.75
N GLN A 242 4.11 -12.25 -22.25
CA GLN A 242 5.46 -11.68 -22.29
C GLN A 242 5.70 -10.67 -21.16
N ASP A 243 4.67 -10.36 -20.36
CA ASP A 243 4.78 -9.42 -19.26
C ASP A 243 5.58 -10.04 -18.10
N SER A 244 6.47 -9.25 -17.49
CA SER A 244 7.10 -9.60 -16.22
C SER A 244 6.06 -9.63 -15.08
N SER A 245 6.38 -10.32 -13.98
CA SER A 245 5.46 -10.40 -12.83
C SER A 245 5.08 -9.03 -12.25
N LEU A 246 6.00 -8.06 -12.32
CA LEU A 246 5.75 -6.68 -11.88
C LEU A 246 4.76 -5.96 -12.82
N GLU A 247 4.95 -6.11 -14.14
CA GLU A 247 4.03 -5.54 -15.14
C GLU A 247 2.65 -6.19 -15.09
N VAL A 248 2.57 -7.50 -14.84
CA VAL A 248 1.29 -8.19 -14.58
C VAL A 248 0.60 -7.58 -13.36
N GLY A 249 1.34 -7.39 -12.27
CA GLY A 249 0.81 -6.77 -11.05
C GLY A 249 0.29 -5.36 -11.29
N ASP A 250 1.06 -4.51 -11.96
CA ASP A 250 0.69 -3.14 -12.29
C ASP A 250 -0.57 -3.09 -13.20
N LYS A 251 -0.62 -3.94 -14.24
CA LYS A 251 -1.77 -4.03 -15.14
C LYS A 251 -3.03 -4.52 -14.43
N VAL A 252 -2.93 -5.53 -13.56
CA VAL A 252 -4.09 -6.05 -12.80
C VAL A 252 -4.63 -4.99 -11.86
N LEU A 253 -3.76 -4.32 -11.10
CA LEU A 253 -4.15 -3.23 -10.19
C LEU A 253 -4.75 -2.05 -10.96
N GLY A 254 -4.11 -1.65 -12.05
CA GLY A 254 -4.60 -0.61 -12.93
C GLY A 254 -5.99 -0.92 -13.46
N ASN A 255 -6.17 -2.05 -14.14
CA ASN A 255 -7.45 -2.45 -14.73
C ASN A 255 -8.57 -2.49 -13.67
N THR A 256 -8.27 -2.98 -12.47
CA THR A 256 -9.22 -2.99 -11.36
C THR A 256 -9.58 -1.57 -10.93
N ALA A 257 -8.60 -0.70 -10.70
CA ALA A 257 -8.83 0.69 -10.32
C ALA A 257 -9.68 1.43 -11.37
N SER A 258 -9.47 1.13 -12.64
CA SER A 258 -10.22 1.75 -13.73
C SER A 258 -11.68 1.34 -13.78
N ALA A 259 -11.94 0.04 -13.61
CA ALA A 259 -13.30 -0.45 -13.52
C ALA A 259 -14.04 0.16 -12.32
N ILE A 260 -13.36 0.34 -11.18
CA ILE A 260 -13.93 1.01 -10.01
C ILE A 260 -14.31 2.46 -10.34
N LEU A 261 -13.43 3.20 -11.01
CA LEU A 261 -13.71 4.58 -11.42
C LEU A 261 -14.85 4.65 -12.44
N GLN A 262 -14.94 3.70 -13.37
CA GLN A 262 -16.05 3.63 -14.32
C GLN A 262 -17.38 3.37 -13.62
N VAL A 263 -17.44 2.42 -12.69
CA VAL A 263 -18.66 2.15 -11.91
C VAL A 263 -19.05 3.36 -11.07
N ARG A 264 -18.08 4.04 -10.44
CA ARG A 264 -18.32 5.27 -9.66
C ARG A 264 -19.08 6.32 -10.46
N ASP A 265 -18.70 6.52 -11.72
CA ASP A 265 -19.30 7.54 -12.60
C ASP A 265 -20.74 7.18 -13.02
N HIS A 266 -21.18 5.93 -12.81
CA HIS A 266 -22.53 5.44 -13.13
C HIS A 266 -23.38 5.09 -11.90
N LEU A 267 -22.92 5.42 -10.68
CA LEU A 267 -23.70 5.18 -9.46
C LEU A 267 -25.00 5.97 -9.48
N ASN A 268 -26.12 5.26 -9.35
CA ASN A 268 -27.44 5.88 -9.24
C ASN A 268 -27.81 6.05 -7.76
N ARG A 269 -27.83 7.30 -7.30
CA ARG A 269 -28.20 7.66 -5.92
C ARG A 269 -29.59 7.13 -5.54
N GLU A 270 -30.58 7.31 -6.40
CA GLU A 270 -31.97 6.94 -6.10
C GLU A 270 -32.12 5.42 -5.90
N SER A 271 -31.52 4.63 -6.79
CA SER A 271 -31.51 3.16 -6.67
C SER A 271 -30.81 2.70 -5.41
N ILE A 272 -29.66 3.31 -5.06
CA ILE A 272 -28.91 2.96 -3.84
C ILE A 272 -29.74 3.32 -2.60
N ASP A 273 -30.29 4.53 -2.52
CA ASP A 273 -31.10 4.98 -1.39
C ASP A 273 -32.39 4.14 -1.26
N GLN A 274 -32.97 3.68 -2.36
CA GLN A 274 -34.10 2.75 -2.36
C GLN A 274 -33.70 1.35 -1.89
N ALA A 275 -32.57 0.81 -2.35
CA ALA A 275 -32.08 -0.49 -1.89
C ALA A 275 -31.76 -0.48 -0.39
N VAL A 276 -31.06 0.54 0.10
CA VAL A 276 -30.75 0.71 1.53
C VAL A 276 -32.02 0.81 2.37
N ARG A 277 -33.05 1.51 1.87
CA ARG A 277 -34.39 1.57 2.49
C ARG A 277 -35.01 0.19 2.66
N LEU A 278 -35.14 -0.53 1.55
CA LEU A 278 -35.77 -1.84 1.51
C LEU A 278 -35.04 -2.83 2.42
N ILE A 279 -33.71 -2.85 2.37
CA ILE A 279 -32.87 -3.71 3.23
C ILE A 279 -33.04 -3.34 4.71
N SER A 280 -33.11 -2.05 5.04
CA SER A 280 -33.28 -1.58 6.41
C SER A 280 -34.63 -1.96 7.01
N ASP A 281 -35.69 -1.95 6.19
CA ASP A 281 -37.06 -2.15 6.66
C ASP A 281 -37.50 -3.64 6.54
N ALA A 282 -36.64 -4.51 5.99
CA ALA A 282 -36.90 -5.93 5.82
C ALA A 282 -36.90 -6.70 7.14
N GLU A 283 -37.80 -7.69 7.26
CA GLU A 283 -37.74 -8.70 8.33
C GLU A 283 -36.56 -9.64 8.13
N ARG A 284 -36.25 -9.95 6.87
CA ARG A 284 -35.17 -10.86 6.46
C ARG A 284 -34.65 -10.46 5.08
N VAL A 285 -33.34 -10.59 4.90
CA VAL A 285 -32.66 -10.41 3.62
C VAL A 285 -32.06 -11.75 3.17
N GLU A 286 -32.28 -12.12 1.91
CA GLU A 286 -31.76 -13.37 1.36
C GLU A 286 -30.95 -13.09 0.09
N PHE A 287 -29.70 -13.54 0.06
CA PHE A 287 -28.78 -13.37 -1.05
C PHE A 287 -28.76 -14.62 -1.93
N TYR A 288 -28.91 -14.43 -3.24
CA TYR A 288 -28.92 -15.51 -4.24
C TYR A 288 -27.84 -15.24 -5.29
N ALA A 289 -26.87 -16.14 -5.41
CA ALA A 289 -25.74 -16.00 -6.33
C ALA A 289 -25.21 -17.37 -6.75
N VAL A 290 -24.61 -17.50 -7.93
CA VAL A 290 -23.97 -18.76 -8.37
C VAL A 290 -22.49 -18.54 -8.67
N GLY A 291 -21.70 -19.61 -8.56
CA GLY A 291 -20.27 -19.60 -8.90
C GLY A 291 -19.47 -18.62 -8.03
N HIS A 292 -18.61 -17.83 -8.67
CA HIS A 292 -17.71 -16.89 -7.98
C HIS A 292 -18.44 -15.75 -7.25
N PHE A 293 -19.67 -15.41 -7.66
CA PHE A 293 -20.51 -14.45 -6.94
C PHE A 293 -21.06 -14.99 -5.61
N GLY A 294 -20.96 -16.31 -5.36
CA GLY A 294 -21.29 -16.88 -4.05
C GLY A 294 -20.48 -16.24 -2.91
N SER A 295 -19.19 -15.97 -3.15
CA SER A 295 -18.34 -15.27 -2.17
C SER A 295 -18.82 -13.84 -1.85
N VAL A 296 -19.47 -13.18 -2.80
CA VAL A 296 -20.08 -11.85 -2.60
C VAL A 296 -21.34 -11.97 -1.73
N ALA A 297 -22.15 -13.00 -1.97
CA ALA A 297 -23.35 -13.28 -1.17
C ALA A 297 -22.99 -13.64 0.27
N ASP A 298 -21.95 -14.45 0.48
CA ASP A 298 -21.49 -14.86 1.81
C ASP A 298 -20.89 -13.67 2.59
N ASP A 299 -20.10 -12.83 1.93
CA ASP A 299 -19.58 -11.57 2.51
C ASP A 299 -20.73 -10.62 2.91
N ALA A 300 -21.73 -10.47 2.04
CA ALA A 300 -22.92 -9.67 2.33
C ALA A 300 -23.70 -10.21 3.53
N GLN A 301 -23.91 -11.53 3.61
CA GLN A 301 -24.55 -12.17 4.76
C GLN A 301 -23.79 -11.84 6.05
N PHE A 302 -22.47 -12.04 6.07
CA PHE A 302 -21.64 -11.75 7.23
C PHE A 302 -21.78 -10.29 7.70
N LYS A 303 -21.67 -9.35 6.77
CA LYS A 303 -21.78 -7.91 7.06
C LYS A 303 -23.16 -7.53 7.57
N LEU A 304 -24.24 -8.03 6.96
CA LEU A 304 -25.60 -7.71 7.40
C LEU A 304 -25.92 -8.29 8.78
N LEU A 305 -25.48 -9.52 9.08
CA LEU A 305 -25.62 -10.11 10.41
C LEU A 305 -24.89 -9.28 11.48
N ARG A 306 -23.69 -8.78 11.17
CA ARG A 306 -22.94 -7.86 12.05
C ARG A 306 -23.68 -6.54 12.30
N MET A 307 -24.51 -6.11 11.34
CA MET A 307 -25.37 -4.92 11.46
C MET A 307 -26.73 -5.20 12.10
N GLY A 308 -27.00 -6.43 12.54
CA GLY A 308 -28.28 -6.82 13.13
C GLY A 308 -29.41 -7.01 12.14
N VAL A 309 -29.09 -7.18 10.87
CA VAL A 309 -30.06 -7.56 9.85
C VAL A 309 -30.05 -9.07 9.73
N SER A 310 -31.22 -9.69 9.90
CA SER A 310 -31.38 -11.12 9.66
C SER A 310 -31.09 -11.43 8.19
N ALA A 311 -30.00 -12.16 7.92
CA ALA A 311 -29.54 -12.42 6.57
C ALA A 311 -29.14 -13.88 6.32
N ALA A 312 -29.40 -14.37 5.11
CA ALA A 312 -28.96 -15.69 4.64
C ALA A 312 -28.39 -15.61 3.23
N SER A 313 -27.36 -16.39 2.92
CA SER A 313 -26.87 -16.61 1.55
C SER A 313 -27.26 -18.00 1.05
N TYR A 314 -27.67 -18.08 -0.20
CA TYR A 314 -28.00 -19.31 -0.91
C TYR A 314 -27.20 -19.35 -2.21
N THR A 315 -26.16 -20.19 -2.24
CA THR A 315 -25.20 -20.24 -3.36
C THR A 315 -25.26 -21.53 -4.18
N VAL A 316 -26.09 -22.48 -3.75
CA VAL A 316 -26.28 -23.79 -4.39
C VAL A 316 -27.65 -23.82 -5.09
N PRO A 317 -27.74 -24.07 -6.41
CA PRO A 317 -28.99 -23.94 -7.18
C PRO A 317 -30.20 -24.69 -6.60
N ARG A 318 -30.01 -25.94 -6.16
CA ARG A 318 -31.11 -26.70 -5.53
C ARG A 318 -31.62 -26.04 -4.24
N LEU A 319 -30.71 -25.51 -3.43
CA LEU A 319 -31.08 -24.84 -2.19
C LEU A 319 -31.74 -23.48 -2.48
N GLN A 320 -31.28 -22.76 -3.49
CA GLN A 320 -31.90 -21.52 -3.96
C GLN A 320 -33.37 -21.74 -4.36
N ALA A 321 -33.66 -22.78 -5.14
CA ALA A 321 -35.03 -23.10 -5.54
C ALA A 321 -35.93 -23.43 -4.33
N LEU A 322 -35.41 -24.17 -3.34
CA LEU A 322 -36.14 -24.48 -2.12
C LEU A 322 -36.39 -23.23 -1.26
N ALA A 323 -35.38 -22.37 -1.10
CA ALA A 323 -35.48 -21.13 -0.34
C ALA A 323 -36.43 -20.14 -1.01
N ALA A 324 -36.39 -20.02 -2.34
CA ALA A 324 -37.26 -19.13 -3.10
C ALA A 324 -38.76 -19.42 -2.90
N ASN A 325 -39.13 -20.69 -2.69
CA ASN A 325 -40.52 -21.08 -2.37
C ASN A 325 -40.99 -20.61 -0.99
N LEU A 326 -40.08 -20.21 -0.11
CA LEU A 326 -40.37 -19.72 1.24
C LEU A 326 -40.32 -18.18 1.34
N LEU A 327 -39.99 -17.51 0.23
CA LEU A 327 -40.09 -16.05 0.14
C LEU A 327 -41.54 -15.62 0.36
N ARG A 328 -41.70 -14.42 0.92
CA ARG A 328 -43.00 -13.87 1.34
C ARG A 328 -42.88 -12.35 1.51
N PRO A 329 -44.00 -11.62 1.68
CA PRO A 329 -43.96 -10.21 2.02
C PRO A 329 -43.12 -9.95 3.28
N GLY A 330 -42.34 -8.86 3.27
CA GLY A 330 -41.38 -8.52 4.34
C GLY A 330 -39.99 -9.12 4.18
N VAL A 331 -39.79 -10.04 3.22
CA VAL A 331 -38.47 -10.55 2.84
C VAL A 331 -37.95 -9.81 1.60
N VAL A 332 -36.67 -9.42 1.63
CA VAL A 332 -35.96 -8.84 0.48
C VAL A 332 -35.00 -9.88 -0.10
N ALA A 333 -35.23 -10.26 -1.35
CA ALA A 333 -34.33 -11.12 -2.12
C ALA A 333 -33.32 -10.25 -2.89
N VAL A 334 -32.04 -10.42 -2.59
CA VAL A 334 -30.93 -9.77 -3.30
C VAL A 334 -30.27 -10.77 -4.24
N VAL A 335 -30.43 -10.57 -5.55
CA VAL A 335 -29.92 -11.48 -6.58
C VAL A 335 -28.68 -10.89 -7.24
N ILE A 336 -27.56 -11.63 -7.18
CA ILE A 336 -26.24 -11.17 -7.63
C ILE A 336 -25.83 -11.97 -8.87
N SER A 337 -25.67 -11.29 -10.00
CA SER A 337 -25.22 -11.92 -11.24
C SER A 337 -24.59 -10.90 -12.18
N GLY A 338 -23.30 -11.08 -12.51
CA GLY A 338 -22.62 -10.17 -13.43
C GLY A 338 -23.29 -10.06 -14.80
N SER A 339 -23.74 -11.18 -15.39
CA SER A 339 -24.41 -11.16 -16.71
C SER A 339 -25.92 -10.86 -16.61
N GLY A 340 -26.54 -11.19 -15.48
CA GLY A 340 -27.99 -11.09 -15.28
C GLY A 340 -28.82 -12.02 -16.17
N ARG A 341 -28.23 -13.11 -16.67
CA ARG A 341 -28.82 -14.03 -17.66
C ARG A 341 -28.87 -15.49 -17.20
N ILE A 342 -28.51 -15.77 -15.95
CA ILE A 342 -28.50 -17.14 -15.42
C ILE A 342 -29.94 -17.58 -15.15
N ASP A 343 -30.39 -18.61 -15.86
CA ASP A 343 -31.78 -19.09 -15.80
C ASP A 343 -32.20 -19.47 -14.38
N GLU A 344 -31.34 -20.16 -13.62
CA GLU A 344 -31.65 -20.56 -12.24
C GLU A 344 -31.87 -19.35 -11.31
N LEU A 345 -31.17 -18.23 -11.56
CA LEU A 345 -31.37 -17.00 -10.78
C LEU A 345 -32.59 -16.22 -11.25
N LEU A 346 -32.91 -16.25 -12.55
CA LEU A 346 -34.15 -15.66 -13.07
C LEU A 346 -35.38 -16.39 -12.54
N ASP A 347 -35.28 -17.71 -12.40
CA ASP A 347 -36.29 -18.56 -11.77
C ASP A 347 -36.55 -18.17 -10.31
N VAL A 348 -35.49 -17.86 -9.53
CA VAL A 348 -35.61 -17.34 -8.16
C VAL A 348 -36.37 -16.01 -8.15
N VAL A 349 -36.04 -15.10 -9.07
CA VAL A 349 -36.71 -13.79 -9.17
C VAL A 349 -38.19 -13.96 -9.47
N ASP A 350 -38.55 -14.86 -10.38
CA ASP A 350 -39.95 -15.11 -10.72
C ASP A 350 -40.73 -15.63 -9.49
N ARG A 351 -40.19 -16.61 -8.76
CA ARG A 351 -40.83 -17.10 -7.51
C ARG A 351 -40.90 -16.02 -6.43
N ALA A 352 -39.85 -15.21 -6.27
CA ALA A 352 -39.83 -14.13 -5.29
C ALA A 352 -40.99 -13.15 -5.54
N ARG A 353 -41.20 -12.77 -6.80
CA ARG A 353 -42.29 -11.87 -7.21
C ARG A 353 -43.66 -12.51 -7.08
N GLU A 354 -43.82 -13.76 -7.50
CA GLU A 354 -45.06 -14.52 -7.32
C GLU A 354 -45.48 -14.61 -5.84
N ASN A 355 -44.50 -14.75 -4.94
CA ASN A 355 -44.70 -14.81 -3.50
C ASN A 355 -44.76 -13.44 -2.81
N GLY A 356 -44.66 -12.33 -3.55
CA GLY A 356 -44.77 -10.97 -3.02
C GLY A 356 -43.56 -10.48 -2.22
N ALA A 357 -42.39 -11.11 -2.36
CA ALA A 357 -41.13 -10.61 -1.84
C ALA A 357 -40.56 -9.52 -2.76
N VAL A 358 -39.81 -8.58 -2.18
CA VAL A 358 -39.15 -7.51 -2.95
C VAL A 358 -37.83 -8.02 -3.50
N VAL A 359 -37.53 -7.72 -4.76
CA VAL A 359 -36.32 -8.14 -5.46
C VAL A 359 -35.39 -6.97 -5.71
N ILE A 360 -34.17 -7.05 -5.19
CA ILE A 360 -33.04 -6.19 -5.53
C ILE A 360 -32.07 -6.98 -6.40
N ALA A 361 -31.62 -6.43 -7.52
CA ALA A 361 -30.59 -7.03 -8.37
C ALA A 361 -29.28 -6.25 -8.31
N ILE A 362 -28.15 -6.95 -8.23
CA ILE A 362 -26.82 -6.40 -8.49
C ILE A 362 -26.30 -7.09 -9.76
N THR A 363 -26.29 -6.34 -10.87
CA THR A 363 -26.12 -6.94 -12.21
C THR A 363 -25.76 -5.94 -13.30
N ALA A 364 -25.43 -6.41 -14.50
CA ALA A 364 -25.26 -5.57 -15.69
C ALA A 364 -26.57 -4.92 -16.17
N SER A 365 -26.45 -3.74 -16.77
CA SER A 365 -27.54 -3.01 -17.40
C SER A 365 -28.13 -3.79 -18.56
N GLN A 366 -29.40 -3.50 -18.87
CA GLN A 366 -30.17 -4.13 -19.95
C GLN A 366 -30.29 -5.67 -19.85
N SER A 367 -29.88 -6.27 -18.73
CA SER A 367 -30.01 -7.71 -18.51
C SER A 367 -31.48 -8.11 -18.23
N PRO A 368 -31.86 -9.38 -18.46
CA PRO A 368 -33.14 -9.91 -18.01
C PRO A 368 -33.35 -9.70 -16.50
N LEU A 369 -32.31 -9.92 -15.69
CA LEU A 369 -32.37 -9.74 -14.23
C LEU A 369 -32.69 -8.29 -13.85
N ALA A 370 -32.00 -7.31 -14.44
CA ALA A 370 -32.24 -5.89 -14.16
C ALA A 370 -33.67 -5.46 -14.48
N ARG A 371 -34.27 -6.02 -15.54
CA ARG A 371 -35.66 -5.73 -15.95
C ARG A 371 -36.71 -6.37 -15.05
N LYS A 372 -36.37 -7.50 -14.41
CA LYS A 372 -37.29 -8.21 -13.53
C LYS A 372 -37.24 -7.75 -12.07
N ALA A 373 -36.19 -7.05 -11.64
CA ALA A 373 -36.05 -6.57 -10.27
C ALA A 373 -36.90 -5.33 -9.97
N ASP A 374 -37.28 -5.14 -8.70
CA ASP A 374 -37.93 -3.91 -8.23
C ASP A 374 -36.90 -2.77 -8.11
N VAL A 375 -35.66 -3.10 -7.76
CA VAL A 375 -34.52 -2.18 -7.76
C VAL A 375 -33.32 -2.86 -8.41
N ALA A 376 -32.72 -2.20 -9.40
CA ALA A 376 -31.49 -2.67 -10.03
C ALA A 376 -30.31 -1.75 -9.68
N LEU A 377 -29.28 -2.33 -9.08
CA LEU A 377 -27.97 -1.75 -8.84
C LEU A 377 -27.05 -2.19 -9.98
N ILE A 378 -26.75 -1.24 -10.86
CA ILE A 378 -26.08 -1.52 -12.13
C ILE A 378 -24.56 -1.57 -11.93
N VAL A 379 -23.96 -2.68 -12.34
CA VAL A 379 -22.51 -2.89 -12.38
C VAL A 379 -22.14 -3.34 -13.79
N ASP A 380 -21.88 -2.36 -14.66
CA ASP A 380 -21.45 -2.62 -16.04
C ASP A 380 -19.94 -2.77 -16.12
N HIS A 381 -19.51 -4.00 -16.38
CA HIS A 381 -18.11 -4.29 -16.68
C HIS A 381 -18.02 -5.46 -17.65
N VAL A 382 -17.30 -5.26 -18.76
CA VAL A 382 -17.06 -6.30 -19.76
C VAL A 382 -15.74 -6.97 -19.42
N GLU A 383 -15.81 -8.26 -19.08
CA GLU A 383 -14.63 -9.11 -18.90
C GLU A 383 -14.56 -10.15 -20.01
N ASP A 384 -13.35 -10.45 -20.47
CA ASP A 384 -13.11 -11.59 -21.34
C ASP A 384 -13.10 -12.87 -20.51
N THR A 385 -14.26 -13.53 -20.45
CA THR A 385 -14.45 -14.80 -19.73
C THR A 385 -13.60 -15.95 -20.29
N ALA A 386 -13.01 -15.81 -21.48
CA ALA A 386 -12.20 -16.86 -22.10
C ALA A 386 -10.76 -16.89 -21.54
N THR A 387 -10.26 -15.79 -20.96
CA THR A 387 -8.86 -15.65 -20.55
C THR A 387 -8.67 -15.54 -19.04
N GLN A 388 -9.72 -15.20 -18.28
CA GLN A 388 -9.63 -14.97 -16.83
C GLN A 388 -10.87 -15.47 -16.08
N VAL A 389 -10.66 -15.98 -14.85
CA VAL A 389 -11.74 -16.08 -13.85
C VAL A 389 -12.23 -14.65 -13.58
N PRO A 390 -13.54 -14.36 -13.47
CA PRO A 390 -14.04 -13.01 -13.23
C PRO A 390 -13.47 -12.38 -11.96
N MET A 391 -12.42 -11.58 -12.10
CA MET A 391 -11.65 -11.00 -11.00
C MET A 391 -12.17 -9.61 -10.65
N ILE A 392 -12.33 -8.75 -11.66
CA ILE A 392 -12.71 -7.35 -11.49
C ILE A 392 -14.21 -7.27 -11.20
N SER A 393 -15.04 -7.98 -11.97
CA SER A 393 -16.49 -7.99 -11.77
C SER A 393 -16.86 -8.40 -10.34
N ARG A 394 -16.18 -9.41 -9.78
CA ARG A 394 -16.37 -9.81 -8.38
C ARG A 394 -16.01 -8.70 -7.39
N ILE A 395 -14.90 -7.98 -7.59
CA ILE A 395 -14.48 -6.85 -6.75
C ILE A 395 -15.52 -5.72 -6.81
N LEU A 396 -16.02 -5.40 -8.01
CA LEU A 396 -17.04 -4.35 -8.17
C LEU A 396 -18.34 -4.70 -7.42
N HIS A 397 -18.74 -5.96 -7.42
CA HIS A 397 -19.93 -6.41 -6.67
C HIS A 397 -19.69 -6.40 -5.15
N LEU A 398 -18.48 -6.74 -4.67
CA LEU A 398 -18.11 -6.57 -3.25
C LEU A 398 -18.19 -5.09 -2.82
N LEU A 399 -17.69 -4.17 -3.66
CA LEU A 399 -17.78 -2.73 -3.40
C LEU A 399 -19.23 -2.24 -3.38
N MET A 400 -20.11 -2.79 -4.23
CA MET A 400 -21.53 -2.46 -4.18
C MET A 400 -22.17 -2.90 -2.85
N ILE A 401 -21.80 -4.08 -2.34
CA ILE A 401 -22.20 -4.52 -1.00
C ILE A 401 -21.68 -3.56 0.08
N ASP A 402 -20.43 -3.13 0.00
CA ASP A 402 -19.86 -2.16 0.96
C ASP A 402 -20.62 -0.84 0.95
N ILE A 403 -20.98 -0.32 -0.23
CA ILE A 403 -21.81 0.88 -0.36
C ILE A 403 -23.16 0.70 0.35
N LEU A 404 -23.82 -0.45 0.16
CA LEU A 404 -25.09 -0.75 0.83
C LEU A 404 -24.94 -0.86 2.34
N VAL A 405 -23.89 -1.52 2.83
CA VAL A 405 -23.62 -1.72 4.26
C VAL A 405 -23.29 -0.39 4.95
N VAL A 406 -22.46 0.45 4.33
CA VAL A 406 -22.15 1.80 4.83
C VAL A 406 -23.42 2.65 4.83
N GLY A 407 -24.22 2.61 3.77
CA GLY A 407 -25.51 3.31 3.69
C GLY A 407 -26.48 2.86 4.79
N LEU A 408 -26.55 1.55 5.05
CA LEU A 408 -27.36 0.98 6.13
C LEU A 408 -26.90 1.45 7.51
N SER A 409 -25.59 1.50 7.73
CA SER A 409 -24.98 2.00 8.98
C SER A 409 -25.38 3.45 9.26
N LEU A 410 -25.26 4.32 8.25
CA LEU A 410 -25.63 5.73 8.36
C LEU A 410 -27.14 5.92 8.61
N ARG A 411 -27.98 5.04 8.07
CA ARG A 411 -29.44 5.12 8.22
C ARG A 411 -29.93 4.67 9.60
N ARG A 412 -29.39 3.59 10.15
CA ARG A 412 -29.85 3.00 11.43
C ARG A 412 -29.30 3.74 12.66
N GLY A 413 -28.24 4.52 12.49
CA GLY A 413 -27.54 5.20 13.59
C GLY A 413 -26.84 4.21 14.54
N GLU A 414 -25.87 4.69 15.32
CA GLU A 414 -25.08 3.83 16.24
C GLU A 414 -25.93 3.12 17.31
N ALA A 415 -27.17 3.57 17.55
CA ALA A 415 -28.02 3.10 18.63
C ALA A 415 -28.74 1.76 18.35
N GLN A 416 -28.87 1.33 17.09
CA GLN A 416 -29.62 0.11 16.71
C GLN A 416 -28.74 -1.07 16.26
N LEU A 417 -27.41 -0.91 16.25
CA LEU A 417 -26.50 -2.02 16.00
C LEU A 417 -26.56 -3.02 17.16
N PRO A 418 -26.71 -4.33 16.91
CA PRO A 418 -26.53 -5.32 17.95
C PRO A 418 -25.14 -5.12 18.53
N ARG A 419 -25.09 -4.76 19.81
CA ARG A 419 -23.84 -4.70 20.54
C ARG A 419 -23.39 -6.15 20.77
N LEU A 420 -22.74 -6.74 19.77
CA LEU A 420 -21.73 -7.76 20.06
C LEU A 420 -20.83 -7.14 21.13
N GLY A 421 -20.72 -7.76 22.29
CA GLY A 421 -19.85 -7.21 23.34
C GLY A 421 -18.46 -7.00 22.74
N ASN A 422 -17.76 -5.91 23.09
CA ASN A 422 -16.49 -5.53 22.44
C ASN A 422 -15.52 -6.71 22.25
N ALA A 423 -15.48 -7.65 23.20
CA ALA A 423 -14.66 -8.86 23.10
C ALA A 423 -15.05 -9.83 21.95
N GLN A 424 -16.34 -9.95 21.61
CA GLN A 424 -16.85 -10.80 20.53
C GLN A 424 -16.72 -10.13 19.17
N SER A 425 -16.90 -8.81 19.06
CA SER A 425 -16.62 -8.08 17.82
C SER A 425 -15.13 -8.07 17.49
N MET A 426 -14.27 -7.90 18.51
CA MET A 426 -12.81 -7.92 18.36
C MET A 426 -12.22 -9.31 18.13
N ALA A 427 -12.95 -10.39 18.41
CA ALA A 427 -12.52 -11.75 18.09
C ALA A 427 -12.82 -12.15 16.64
N LEU A 428 -13.74 -11.43 15.97
CA LEU A 428 -14.09 -11.63 14.57
C LEU A 428 -13.21 -10.80 13.62
N ASP A 429 -12.70 -9.67 14.08
CA ASP A 429 -11.68 -8.89 13.38
C ASP A 429 -10.28 -9.40 13.80
N GLU A 430 -9.30 -9.44 12.90
CA GLU A 430 -7.89 -9.74 13.25
C GLU A 430 -7.25 -8.66 14.16
N ALA A 431 -8.03 -7.68 14.62
CA ALA A 431 -7.65 -6.63 15.54
C ALA A 431 -7.53 -7.17 16.98
N ARG A 432 -6.32 -7.58 17.35
CA ARG A 432 -5.94 -7.86 18.74
C ARG A 432 -6.18 -6.60 19.59
N PRO A 433 -6.80 -6.69 20.79
CA PRO A 433 -6.99 -5.53 21.65
C PRO A 433 -5.65 -4.92 22.05
N GLU A 434 -5.41 -3.66 21.70
CA GLU A 434 -4.60 -2.82 22.57
C GLU A 434 -5.37 -2.67 23.88
N ARG A 435 -4.78 -3.13 24.99
CA ARG A 435 -5.32 -2.88 26.33
C ARG A 435 -5.53 -1.38 26.49
N ALA A 436 -6.77 -0.97 26.74
CA ALA A 436 -7.10 0.42 27.02
C ALA A 436 -6.22 0.97 28.16
N ALA A 437 -5.29 1.85 27.81
CA ALA A 437 -4.54 2.64 28.78
C ALA A 437 -5.47 3.73 29.37
N PRO A 438 -5.31 4.09 30.66
CA PRO A 438 -6.13 5.12 31.28
C PRO A 438 -5.95 6.47 30.56
N ALA A 439 -7.06 7.18 30.37
CA ALA A 439 -7.16 8.38 29.53
C ALA A 439 -6.14 9.47 29.92
N ALA A 440 -5.16 9.72 29.04
CA ALA A 440 -4.23 10.84 29.14
C ALA A 440 -4.77 12.03 28.32
N ARG A 441 -4.88 13.20 28.96
CA ARG A 441 -5.18 14.47 28.28
C ARG A 441 -3.98 14.86 27.40
N ALA A 442 -4.18 14.90 26.09
CA ALA A 442 -3.16 15.31 25.13
C ALA A 442 -3.02 16.84 25.08
N THR A 443 -1.79 17.35 25.24
CA THR A 443 -1.47 18.78 25.01
C THR A 443 -0.64 19.04 23.74
N SER A 444 -0.19 18.01 23.00
CA SER A 444 0.31 18.13 21.61
C SER A 444 0.78 16.76 21.04
N LEU A 445 0.93 16.68 19.71
CA LEU A 445 1.34 15.48 18.96
C LEU A 445 2.79 15.04 19.30
N GLY A 446 2.93 13.79 19.76
CA GLY A 446 4.20 13.06 19.75
C GLY A 446 4.91 12.91 21.09
N VAL A 447 4.37 13.39 22.21
CA VAL A 447 4.98 13.22 23.55
C VAL A 447 3.98 12.58 24.51
N SER A 448 4.31 11.40 25.02
CA SER A 448 3.61 10.76 26.15
C SER A 448 4.36 11.05 27.44
N SER A 449 3.70 11.67 28.42
CA SER A 449 4.28 11.98 29.73
C SER A 449 4.16 10.83 30.75
N ALA A 450 3.85 9.62 30.31
CA ALA A 450 3.54 8.49 31.20
C ALA A 450 4.78 7.70 31.68
N GLY A 451 5.85 8.39 32.08
CA GLY A 451 7.01 7.74 32.70
C GLY A 451 7.74 8.69 33.63
N ALA A 452 8.37 8.16 34.67
CA ALA A 452 9.16 8.89 35.67
C ALA A 452 10.36 9.70 35.10
N LEU A 453 10.52 9.72 33.77
CA LEU A 453 11.49 10.52 33.01
C LEU A 453 10.85 11.78 32.37
N ALA A 454 9.54 11.98 32.48
CA ALA A 454 8.83 13.14 31.91
C ALA A 454 9.11 14.45 32.66
N ASP A 455 9.66 14.39 33.88
CA ASP A 455 9.97 15.58 34.70
C ASP A 455 11.36 16.17 34.45
N LEU A 456 12.14 15.64 33.50
CA LEU A 456 13.52 16.10 33.29
C LEU A 456 13.72 17.18 32.23
N THR A 457 12.67 17.74 31.65
CA THR A 457 12.84 18.86 30.71
C THR A 457 11.79 19.95 30.89
N SER A 458 11.85 20.68 32.01
CA SER A 458 11.54 22.13 32.01
C SER A 458 11.80 22.79 33.36
N HIS A 459 13.04 23.22 33.63
CA HIS A 459 13.41 24.40 34.43
C HIS A 459 14.91 24.60 34.14
N SER A 460 15.44 25.73 33.65
CA SER A 460 15.17 27.11 34.01
C SER A 460 15.66 28.08 32.93
N ARG A 461 14.86 29.12 32.64
CA ARG A 461 15.32 30.39 32.04
C ARG A 461 15.85 31.32 33.14
N SER A 462 16.93 32.05 32.78
CA SER A 462 17.31 33.43 33.14
C SER A 462 17.46 33.87 34.61
N GLY A 463 18.64 34.43 34.93
CA GLY A 463 18.76 35.57 35.86
C GLY A 463 20.06 35.71 36.65
N SER A 464 21.14 36.20 36.03
CA SER A 464 22.08 37.25 36.53
C SER A 464 23.26 37.40 35.58
#